data_AF-A0A496A911-F1
#
_entry.id   AF-A0A496A911-F1
#
_cell.length_a   1.000
_cell.length_b   1.000
_cell.length_c   1.000
_cell.angle_alpha   90.00
_cell.angle_beta   90.00
_cell.angle_gamma   90.00
#
_symmetry.space_group_name_H-M   'P 1'
#
loop_
_entity.id
_entity.type
_entity.pdbx_description
1 polymer ?
#
loop_
_entity_poly.entity_id
_entity_poly.type
_entity_poly.pdbx_seq_one_letter_code
_entity_poly.pdbx_strand_id
1 'polypeptide(L)'
;MAIIDSGSTVGCGGSISGLIPGGHLTSANEPLLVGGVPVLKDSGLKAMPASGMYIDELRISRVVRYGVGAYNTPIGAFTSDDDTLGLYHFDGESTEHYEDASPHKIPLIRVKKQTESKSNQ
;
A
#
# COMPACT_ATOMS: atom_id res chain seq x y z
N MET A 1 13.32 -3.06 0.88
CA MET A 1 12.69 -4.34 1.23
C MET A 1 11.43 -4.02 2.02
N ALA A 2 10.27 -4.16 1.40
CA ALA A 2 8.99 -4.10 2.10
C ALA A 2 8.69 -5.50 2.62
N ILE A 3 8.21 -5.59 3.85
CA ILE A 3 7.89 -6.86 4.49
C ILE A 3 6.39 -7.07 4.42
N ILE A 4 6.02 -8.27 3.99
CA ILE A 4 4.65 -8.76 3.95
C ILE A 4 4.49 -9.69 5.14
N ASP A 5 3.72 -9.30 6.15
CA ASP A 5 3.21 -10.22 7.16
C ASP A 5 1.70 -10.39 6.95
N SER A 6 1.23 -11.60 7.24
CA SER A 6 0.05 -12.27 6.70
C SER A 6 -1.28 -11.60 7.12
N GLY A 7 -1.60 -10.48 6.48
CA GLY A 7 -2.87 -9.76 6.68
C GLY A 7 -3.02 -8.49 5.84
N SER A 8 -1.91 -7.87 5.42
CA SER A 8 -1.90 -6.75 4.47
C SER A 8 -1.28 -7.23 3.17
N THR A 9 -2.13 -7.66 2.24
CA THR A 9 -1.67 -8.15 0.94
C THR A 9 -1.07 -6.98 0.16
N VAL A 10 0.19 -7.12 -0.28
CA VAL A 10 0.88 -6.11 -1.11
C VAL A 10 1.45 -6.76 -2.36
N GLY A 11 1.11 -6.21 -3.51
CA GLY A 11 1.58 -6.70 -4.80
C GLY A 11 1.02 -5.89 -5.96
N CYS A 12 1.76 -5.86 -7.07
CA CYS A 12 1.34 -5.16 -8.26
C CYS A 12 0.10 -5.85 -8.87
N GLY A 13 -0.95 -5.07 -9.11
CA GLY A 13 -2.24 -5.61 -9.56
C GLY A 13 -2.86 -6.61 -8.58
N GLY A 14 -2.50 -6.48 -7.29
CA GLY A 14 -2.95 -7.35 -6.20
C GLY A 14 -2.39 -8.78 -6.25
N SER A 15 -1.37 -9.08 -7.06
CA SER A 15 -0.81 -10.44 -7.11
C SER A 15 -0.16 -10.81 -5.77
N ILE A 16 -0.52 -11.97 -5.22
CA ILE A 16 0.12 -12.51 -4.01
C ILE A 16 0.98 -13.70 -4.44
N SER A 17 2.30 -13.52 -4.35
CA SER A 17 3.29 -14.53 -4.73
C SER A 17 4.46 -14.50 -3.77
N GLY A 18 5.05 -15.68 -3.48
CA GLY A 18 6.24 -15.76 -2.62
C GLY A 18 5.97 -15.20 -1.23
N LEU A 19 5.28 -15.97 -0.38
CA LEU A 19 4.97 -15.68 1.03
C LEU A 19 6.23 -15.60 1.93
N ILE A 20 7.37 -15.26 1.35
CA ILE A 20 8.66 -15.07 2.00
C ILE A 20 8.91 -13.55 2.02
N PRO A 21 9.23 -12.96 3.18
CA PRO A 21 9.55 -11.55 3.28
C PRO A 21 10.64 -11.11 2.29
N GLY A 22 10.50 -9.90 1.75
CA GLY A 22 11.56 -9.26 0.96
C GLY A 22 11.67 -9.65 -0.51
N GLY A 23 10.61 -10.21 -1.11
CA GLY A 23 10.52 -10.48 -2.55
C GLY A 23 10.51 -9.21 -3.42
N HIS A 24 10.87 -9.39 -4.69
CA HIS A 24 10.78 -8.35 -5.72
C HIS A 24 9.34 -8.23 -6.25
N LEU A 25 8.87 -7.00 -6.48
CA LEU A 25 7.57 -6.75 -7.11
C LEU A 25 7.66 -7.12 -8.61
N THR A 26 6.84 -8.07 -9.06
CA THR A 26 7.03 -8.75 -10.35
C THR A 26 6.66 -7.94 -11.60
N SER A 27 6.00 -6.79 -11.47
CA SER A 27 5.63 -5.92 -12.60
C SER A 27 5.46 -4.46 -12.16
N ALA A 28 6.16 -3.53 -12.81
CA ALA A 28 6.08 -2.09 -12.48
C ALA A 28 4.90 -1.36 -13.15
N ASN A 29 4.20 -1.99 -14.09
CA ASN A 29 3.12 -1.36 -14.86
C ASN A 29 1.74 -1.45 -14.21
N GLU A 30 1.62 -2.21 -13.13
CA GLU A 30 0.37 -2.33 -12.37
C GLU A 30 0.51 -1.58 -11.03
N PRO A 31 -0.56 -0.91 -10.55
CA PRO A 31 -0.52 -0.25 -9.26
C PRO A 31 -0.16 -1.22 -8.14
N LEU A 32 0.66 -0.76 -7.19
CA LEU A 32 0.83 -1.46 -5.92
C LEU A 32 -0.49 -1.39 -5.15
N LEU A 33 -1.09 -2.54 -4.89
CA LEU A 33 -2.22 -2.62 -3.97
C LEU A 33 -1.67 -2.79 -2.54
N VAL A 34 -2.17 -2.00 -1.59
CA VAL A 34 -1.85 -2.11 -0.16
C VAL A 34 -3.12 -2.37 0.61
N GLY A 35 -3.17 -3.51 1.31
CA GLY A 35 -4.40 -4.02 1.91
C GLY A 35 -5.32 -4.67 0.88
N GLY A 36 -6.38 -5.33 1.34
CA GLY A 36 -7.24 -6.12 0.48
C GLY A 36 -7.64 -7.43 1.11
N VAL A 37 -8.72 -8.01 0.59
CA VAL A 37 -9.11 -9.37 0.93
C VAL A 37 -8.49 -10.30 -0.12
N PRO A 38 -7.75 -11.35 0.31
CA PRO A 38 -7.25 -12.35 -0.62
C PRO A 38 -8.43 -13.16 -1.19
N VAL A 39 -8.46 -13.30 -2.51
CA VAL A 39 -9.41 -14.12 -3.26
C VAL A 39 -8.66 -15.04 -4.21
N LEU A 40 -9.20 -16.24 -4.44
CA LEU A 40 -8.75 -17.10 -5.52
C LEU A 40 -9.36 -16.60 -6.82
N LYS A 41 -8.52 -16.29 -7.81
CA LYS A 41 -8.98 -15.83 -9.13
C LYS A 41 -8.11 -16.45 -10.22
N ASP A 42 -8.77 -16.92 -11.27
CA ASP A 42 -8.18 -17.67 -12.38
C ASP A 42 -7.41 -18.90 -11.85
N SER A 43 -6.10 -18.80 -11.64
CA SER A 43 -5.20 -19.85 -11.13
C SER A 43 -4.26 -19.37 -10.02
N GLY A 44 -4.51 -18.19 -9.42
CA GLY A 44 -3.64 -17.59 -8.42
C GLY A 44 -4.38 -16.91 -7.28
N LEU A 45 -3.64 -16.57 -6.22
CA LEU A 45 -4.14 -15.79 -5.11
C LEU A 45 -3.96 -14.30 -5.41
N LYS A 46 -5.05 -13.53 -5.37
CA LYS A 46 -5.02 -12.08 -5.60
C LYS A 46 -5.70 -11.33 -4.46
N ALA A 47 -5.13 -10.21 -4.07
CA ALA A 47 -5.76 -9.21 -3.23
C ALA A 47 -6.75 -8.39 -4.04
N MET A 48 -7.97 -8.23 -3.54
CA MET A 48 -8.95 -7.30 -4.08
C MET A 48 -9.22 -6.19 -3.05
N PRO A 49 -9.42 -4.94 -3.48
CA PRO A 49 -9.88 -3.87 -2.59
C PRO A 49 -11.17 -4.28 -1.89
N ALA A 50 -11.24 -4.05 -0.58
CA ALA A 50 -12.43 -4.31 0.23
C ALA A 50 -12.85 -3.03 0.97
N SER A 51 -14.15 -2.89 1.21
CA SER A 51 -14.68 -1.78 2.03
C SER A 51 -14.53 -2.09 3.52
N GLY A 52 -14.45 -1.06 4.35
CA GLY A 52 -14.40 -1.19 5.81
C GLY A 52 -13.00 -1.52 6.38
N MET A 53 -11.95 -1.37 5.57
CA MET A 53 -10.57 -1.40 6.04
C MET A 53 -10.06 0.01 6.27
N TYR A 54 -9.26 0.18 7.31
CA TYR A 54 -8.57 1.43 7.63
C TYR A 54 -7.07 1.21 7.49
N ILE A 55 -6.40 2.16 6.86
CA ILE A 55 -4.95 2.25 6.81
C ILE A 55 -4.60 3.54 7.54
N ASP A 56 -3.64 3.44 8.43
CA ASP A 56 -3.07 4.54 9.18
C ASP A 56 -1.55 4.48 9.08
N GLU A 57 -0.87 5.62 9.19
CA GLU A 57 0.59 5.74 9.25
C GLU A 57 1.32 5.05 8.07
N LEU A 58 1.07 5.48 6.82
CA LEU A 58 1.77 4.92 5.66
C LEU A 58 3.14 5.58 5.48
N ARG A 59 4.22 4.79 5.56
CA ARG A 59 5.59 5.23 5.25
C ARG A 59 6.21 4.44 4.10
N ILE A 60 6.77 5.16 3.13
CA ILE A 60 7.58 4.62 2.03
C ILE A 60 9.04 4.97 2.28
N SER A 61 9.96 4.01 2.12
CA SER A 61 11.36 4.18 2.49
C SER A 61 12.32 3.61 1.46
N ARG A 62 13.49 4.26 1.35
CA ARG A 62 14.58 3.82 0.49
C ARG A 62 15.32 2.61 1.06
N VAL A 63 15.28 2.42 2.39
CA VAL A 63 15.95 1.33 3.11
C VAL A 63 14.96 0.35 3.74
N VAL A 64 15.48 -0.81 4.11
CA VAL A 64 14.76 -1.79 4.91
C VAL A 64 14.68 -1.32 6.36
N ARG A 65 13.48 -1.18 6.91
CA ARG A 65 13.31 -0.72 8.30
C ARG A 65 13.02 -1.80 9.32
N TYR A 66 12.39 -2.88 8.87
CA TYR A 66 12.05 -4.01 9.72
C TYR A 66 12.83 -5.22 9.23
N GLY A 67 13.37 -5.99 10.17
CA GLY A 67 13.97 -7.29 9.89
C GLY A 67 12.94 -8.40 9.98
N VAL A 68 13.25 -9.56 9.40
CA VAL A 68 12.39 -10.74 9.53
C VAL A 68 12.21 -11.08 11.02
N GLY A 69 10.96 -11.17 11.48
CA GLY A 69 10.62 -11.51 12.86
C GLY A 69 10.71 -10.35 13.86
N ALA A 70 10.95 -9.13 13.40
CA ALA A 70 11.01 -7.92 14.25
C ALA A 70 10.06 -6.84 13.74
N TYR A 71 8.76 -7.02 14.02
CA TYR A 71 7.69 -6.06 13.69
C TYR A 71 7.09 -5.51 14.97
N ASN A 72 7.79 -4.55 15.58
CA ASN A 72 7.26 -3.88 16.76
C ASN A 72 6.08 -3.02 16.34
N THR A 73 4.95 -3.15 17.04
CA THR A 73 3.82 -2.24 16.87
C THR A 73 4.29 -0.82 17.23
N PRO A 74 4.10 0.16 16.33
CA PRO A 74 4.39 1.55 16.65
C PRO A 74 3.55 2.01 17.85
N ILE A 75 4.17 2.72 18.79
CA ILE A 75 3.50 3.27 19.98
C ILE A 75 3.11 4.75 19.82
N GLY A 76 3.37 5.32 18.65
CA GLY A 76 3.07 6.71 18.30
C GLY A 76 3.27 6.94 16.80
N ALA A 77 2.91 8.15 16.36
CA ALA A 77 3.02 8.57 14.97
C ALA A 77 4.45 8.42 14.44
N PHE A 78 4.59 8.08 13.16
CA PHE A 78 5.90 8.01 12.55
C PHE A 78 6.52 9.40 12.38
N THR A 79 7.84 9.46 12.42
CA THR A 79 8.59 10.67 12.06
C THR A 79 9.37 10.40 10.78
N SER A 80 9.42 11.39 9.88
CA SER A 80 10.27 11.31 8.71
C SER A 80 11.74 11.44 9.09
N ASP A 81 12.60 10.74 8.36
CA ASP A 81 14.06 10.83 8.41
C ASP A 81 14.63 10.83 6.98
N ASP A 82 15.96 10.82 6.85
CA ASP A 82 16.67 10.90 5.55
C ASP A 82 16.39 9.71 4.59
N ASP A 83 15.87 8.60 5.12
CA ASP A 83 15.52 7.43 4.31
C ASP A 83 14.01 7.36 4.01
N THR A 84 13.23 8.34 4.49
CA THR A 84 11.79 8.45 4.27
C THR A 84 11.50 9.15 2.94
N LEU A 85 10.92 8.41 1.99
CA LEU A 85 10.54 8.93 0.68
C LEU A 85 9.13 9.54 0.67
N GLY A 86 8.25 9.07 1.55
CA GLY A 86 6.91 9.61 1.75
C GLY A 86 6.33 9.12 3.08
N LEU A 87 5.55 9.98 3.74
CA LEU A 87 4.92 9.71 5.02
C LEU A 87 3.52 10.33 5.07
N TYR A 88 2.50 9.54 5.37
CA TYR A 88 1.10 9.96 5.37
C TYR A 88 0.42 9.49 6.65
N HIS A 89 -0.03 10.44 7.47
CA HIS A 89 -0.66 10.19 8.76
C HIS A 89 -2.16 9.91 8.69
N PHE A 90 -2.84 10.33 7.63
CA PHE A 90 -4.30 10.17 7.51
C PHE A 90 -5.15 10.79 8.65
N ASP A 91 -4.57 11.67 9.49
CA ASP A 91 -5.27 12.38 10.57
C ASP A 91 -6.34 13.38 10.07
N GLY A 92 -6.23 13.81 8.81
CA GLY A 92 -7.13 14.77 8.20
C GLY A 92 -8.27 14.11 7.43
N GLU A 93 -9.46 14.72 7.47
CA GLU A 93 -10.51 14.39 6.52
C GLU A 93 -10.14 14.94 5.14
N SER A 94 -9.77 14.05 4.21
CA SER A 94 -9.57 14.41 2.81
C SER A 94 -10.33 13.49 1.88
N THR A 95 -10.95 14.10 0.88
CA THR A 95 -11.71 13.41 -0.16
C THR A 95 -10.92 13.25 -1.46
N GLU A 96 -9.83 14.00 -1.66
CA GLU A 96 -9.10 14.04 -2.94
C GLU A 96 -7.60 13.75 -2.84
N HIS A 97 -6.91 14.25 -1.81
CA HIS A 97 -5.47 14.04 -1.66
C HIS A 97 -5.01 14.02 -0.20
N TYR A 98 -4.00 13.22 0.11
CA TYR A 98 -3.37 13.21 1.43
C TYR A 98 -2.00 13.87 1.37
N GLU A 99 -1.71 14.72 2.34
CA GLU A 99 -0.45 15.46 2.44
C GLU A 99 0.69 14.54 2.87
N ASP A 100 1.84 14.73 2.23
CA ASP A 100 3.08 14.07 2.62
C ASP A 100 3.80 14.88 3.70
N ALA A 101 3.88 14.27 4.87
CA ALA A 101 4.60 14.79 6.02
C ALA A 101 6.12 14.69 5.85
N SER A 102 6.63 13.97 4.84
CA SER A 102 8.06 13.96 4.52
C SER A 102 8.54 15.29 3.91
N PRO A 103 9.86 15.49 3.81
CA PRO A 103 10.43 16.64 3.10
C PRO A 103 10.14 16.66 1.59
N HIS A 104 9.75 15.52 0.98
CA HIS A 104 9.60 15.40 -0.48
C HIS A 104 8.27 15.95 -1.01
N LYS A 105 7.25 16.10 -0.16
CA LYS A 105 5.95 16.70 -0.50
C LYS A 105 5.28 16.03 -1.69
N ILE A 106 5.31 14.70 -1.75
CA ILE A 106 4.67 13.90 -2.79
C ILE A 106 3.19 13.69 -2.44
N PRO A 107 2.20 14.31 -3.11
CA PRO A 107 0.81 14.12 -2.74
C PRO A 107 0.34 12.69 -3.09
N LEU A 108 -0.37 12.04 -2.15
CA LEU A 108 -1.16 10.85 -2.49
C LEU A 108 -2.51 11.27 -3.02
N ILE A 109 -2.76 11.00 -4.31
CA ILE A 109 -3.99 11.41 -4.98
C ILE A 109 -4.95 10.23 -5.04
N ARG A 110 -6.19 10.46 -4.60
CA ARG A 110 -7.27 9.49 -4.79
C ARG A 110 -7.66 9.46 -6.27
N VAL A 111 -7.45 8.34 -6.93
CA VAL A 111 -7.95 8.12 -8.29
C VAL A 111 -9.46 7.93 -8.24
N LYS A 112 -10.22 8.79 -8.94
CA LYS A 112 -11.66 8.63 -9.11
C LYS A 112 -11.91 7.38 -9.96
N LYS A 113 -12.81 6.50 -9.49
CA LYS A 113 -13.23 5.32 -10.28
C LYS A 113 -13.82 5.82 -11.60
N GLN A 114 -13.21 5.47 -12.73
CA GLN A 114 -13.86 5.70 -14.03
C GLN A 114 -15.19 4.94 -14.02
N THR A 115 -16.27 5.67 -14.25
CA THR A 115 -17.57 5.07 -14.47
C THR A 115 -17.57 4.58 -15.90
N GLU A 116 -17.51 3.27 -16.12
CA GLU A 116 -17.76 2.70 -17.45
C GLU A 116 -19.19 3.07 -17.85
N SER A 117 -19.33 4.12 -18.65
CA SER A 117 -20.55 4.34 -19.42
C SER A 117 -20.63 3.22 -20.45
N LYS A 118 -21.43 2.19 -20.16
CA LYS A 118 -21.87 1.23 -21.16
C LYS A 118 -22.59 2.01 -22.27
N SER A 119 -21.89 2.23 -23.38
CA SER A 119 -22.52 2.62 -24.63
C SER A 119 -23.24 1.39 -25.15
N ASN A 120 -24.53 1.26 -24.85
CA ASN A 120 -25.41 0.40 -25.63
C ASN A 120 -25.61 1.10 -26.99
N GLN A 121 -24.94 0.58 -28.02
CA GLN A 121 -25.40 0.65 -29.40
C GLN A 121 -25.81 -0.75 -29.84
#